data_AF-A0A0A0HK22-F1
#
_entry.id   AF-A0A0A0HK22-F1
#
_cell.length_a   1.000
_cell.length_b   1.000
_cell.length_c   1.000
_cell.angle_alpha   90.00
_cell.angle_beta   90.00
_cell.angle_gamma   90.00
#
_symmetry.space_group_name_H-M   'P 1'
#
loop_
_entity.id
_entity.type
_entity.pdbx_description
1 polymer ?
#
loop_
_entity_poly.entity_id
_entity_poly.type
_entity_poly.pdbx_seq_one_letter_code
_entity_poly.pdbx_strand_id
1 'polypeptide(L)'
;MKSRTGLGARLLAAFLVIAGLPALAGFFGWFELRDVTRAQQQLYDRSIPVLSDMRRFTEESSAIITVAPELAAVDDEAARRDRAAYLGARVAALSDHLSRFQAEHGGGSGGELTRAVVAMEAGIAELDRLVKQRLSLVQARREGLDRALGATQALLNMADTLVANAEMSTAAVISNLYDDEPGQAQHLTTLDKLIEVDLFELGLMFELRSRTAEIGLLFNRIAGLSDAGDLAPIRATLGERTEIVARRVAAIRDPGRAAQAQTLLATILTLSDPAGPGGLLGLTEGILGARWPDRERAGGAAGVGGRVACGGDGSGEPGAGGGAARRGGLARGDPGDAVAQRGCGGCRALAVAGGAVVLRARQYLAAVGQSVGYDDAAGGGAA
;
A
#
# COMPACT_ATOMS: atom_id res chain seq x y z
N MET A 1 -55.46 77.49 -47.40
CA MET A 1 -55.65 76.02 -47.37
C MET A 1 -55.63 75.57 -45.92
N LYS A 2 -56.78 75.18 -45.37
CA LYS A 2 -56.95 74.71 -43.97
C LYS A 2 -57.96 73.56 -44.04
N SER A 3 -57.48 72.32 -44.13
CA SER A 3 -58.35 71.14 -44.17
C SER A 3 -59.06 71.05 -42.82
N ARG A 4 -60.36 71.38 -42.81
CA ARG A 4 -61.24 71.16 -41.66
C ARG A 4 -61.39 69.65 -41.50
N THR A 5 -60.65 69.07 -40.57
CA THR A 5 -60.83 67.66 -40.17
C THR A 5 -62.25 67.50 -39.65
N GLY A 6 -63.07 66.75 -40.38
CA GLY A 6 -64.47 66.49 -40.04
C GLY A 6 -64.57 65.83 -38.66
N LEU A 7 -65.68 66.09 -37.96
CA LEU A 7 -65.91 65.58 -36.61
C LEU A 7 -65.72 64.05 -36.51
N GLY A 8 -66.06 63.32 -37.59
CA GLY A 8 -65.80 61.88 -37.73
C GLY A 8 -64.31 61.51 -37.71
N ALA A 9 -63.42 62.27 -38.35
CA ALA A 9 -61.98 62.00 -38.34
C ALA A 9 -61.36 62.22 -36.96
N ARG A 10 -61.87 63.19 -36.19
CA ARG A 10 -61.46 63.42 -34.80
C ARG A 10 -61.91 62.31 -33.85
N LEU A 11 -63.13 61.80 -34.03
CA LEU A 11 -63.64 60.67 -33.24
C LEU A 11 -62.90 59.37 -33.58
N LEU A 12 -62.60 59.13 -34.85
CA LEU A 12 -61.83 57.96 -35.28
C LEU A 12 -60.40 58.01 -34.73
N ALA A 13 -59.77 59.18 -34.74
CA ALA A 13 -58.45 59.37 -34.13
C ALA A 13 -58.47 59.15 -32.61
N ALA A 14 -59.49 59.64 -31.90
CA ALA A 14 -59.64 59.40 -30.47
C ALA A 14 -59.85 57.91 -30.16
N PHE A 15 -60.66 57.21 -30.95
CA PHE A 15 -60.87 55.77 -30.80
C PHE A 15 -59.58 54.97 -31.05
N LEU A 16 -58.81 55.33 -32.08
CA LEU A 16 -57.52 54.70 -32.39
C LEU A 16 -56.50 54.88 -31.26
N VAL A 17 -56.51 56.03 -30.59
CA VAL A 17 -55.65 56.28 -29.42
C VAL A 17 -56.12 55.47 -28.22
N ILE A 18 -57.42 55.49 -27.91
CA ILE A 18 -58.00 54.79 -26.74
C ILE A 18 -57.88 53.27 -26.87
N ALA A 19 -58.08 52.71 -28.06
CA ALA A 19 -57.96 51.27 -28.30
C ALA A 19 -56.52 50.83 -28.60
N GLY A 20 -55.71 51.70 -29.23
CA GLY A 20 -54.33 51.39 -29.64
C GLY A 20 -53.35 51.36 -28.47
N LEU A 21 -53.52 52.24 -27.48
CA LEU A 21 -52.64 52.29 -26.29
C LEU A 21 -52.70 51.00 -25.45
N PRO A 22 -53.88 50.46 -25.08
CA PRO A 22 -53.97 49.17 -24.39
C PRO A 22 -53.49 47.99 -25.24
N ALA A 23 -53.71 48.02 -26.56
CA ALA A 23 -53.22 46.98 -27.46
C ALA A 23 -51.68 46.95 -27.54
N LEU A 24 -51.04 48.13 -27.57
CA LEU A 24 -49.59 48.25 -27.48
C LEU A 24 -49.08 47.79 -26.11
N ALA A 25 -49.75 48.16 -25.02
CA ALA A 25 -49.38 47.69 -23.68
C ALA A 25 -49.51 46.16 -23.53
N GLY A 26 -50.55 45.56 -24.10
CA GLY A 26 -50.72 44.11 -24.17
C GLY A 26 -49.68 43.43 -25.08
N PHE A 27 -49.29 44.08 -26.17
CA PHE A 27 -48.23 43.60 -27.08
C PHE A 27 -46.85 43.65 -26.41
N PHE A 28 -46.51 44.73 -25.69
CA PHE A 28 -45.28 44.84 -24.92
C PHE A 28 -45.27 43.87 -23.73
N GLY A 29 -46.39 43.72 -23.00
CA GLY A 29 -46.52 42.72 -21.94
C GLY A 29 -46.38 41.29 -22.46
N TRP A 30 -46.94 40.99 -23.64
CA TRP A 30 -46.70 39.70 -24.31
C TRP A 30 -45.22 39.52 -24.67
N PHE A 31 -44.55 40.55 -25.18
CA PHE A 31 -43.12 40.49 -25.54
C PHE A 31 -42.24 40.23 -24.32
N GLU A 32 -42.53 40.90 -23.20
CA GLU A 32 -41.83 40.77 -21.93
C GLU A 32 -42.05 39.39 -21.29
N LEU A 33 -43.27 38.83 -21.38
CA LEU A 33 -43.53 37.44 -21.00
C LEU A 33 -42.88 36.42 -21.96
N ARG A 34 -42.75 36.73 -23.25
CA ARG A 34 -42.11 35.84 -24.24
C ARG A 34 -40.59 35.76 -24.04
N ASP A 35 -39.97 36.83 -23.58
CA ASP A 35 -38.55 36.84 -23.21
C ASP A 35 -38.30 36.13 -21.87
N VAL A 36 -39.21 36.21 -20.89
CA VAL A 36 -39.12 35.41 -19.66
C VAL A 36 -39.27 33.90 -19.95
N THR A 37 -40.11 33.53 -20.92
CA THR A 37 -40.30 32.10 -21.28
C THR A 37 -39.13 31.53 -22.09
N ARG A 38 -38.35 32.37 -22.79
CA ARG A 38 -37.10 31.95 -23.48
C ARG A 38 -35.86 32.06 -22.59
N ALA A 39 -35.83 32.97 -21.63
CA ALA A 39 -34.76 33.05 -20.62
C ALA A 39 -34.85 31.92 -19.57
N GLN A 40 -36.03 31.37 -19.30
CA GLN A 40 -36.19 30.22 -18.40
C GLN A 40 -35.89 28.86 -19.06
N GLN A 41 -35.93 28.73 -20.39
CA GLN A 41 -35.56 27.46 -21.05
C GLN A 41 -34.04 27.26 -21.21
N GLN A 42 -33.24 28.33 -21.15
CA GLN A 42 -31.78 28.20 -21.18
C GLN A 42 -31.16 27.89 -19.81
N LEU A 43 -31.95 27.97 -18.73
CA LEU A 43 -31.55 27.63 -17.36
C LEU A 43 -31.97 26.21 -16.92
N TYR A 44 -32.82 25.53 -17.70
CA TYR A 44 -33.14 24.11 -17.46
C TYR A 44 -32.17 23.13 -18.15
N ASP A 45 -31.49 23.54 -19.22
CA ASP A 45 -30.59 22.65 -19.99
C ASP A 45 -29.12 22.64 -19.51
N ARG A 46 -28.69 23.57 -18.65
CA ARG A 46 -27.27 23.64 -18.20
C ARG A 46 -27.03 23.33 -16.73
N SER A 47 -28.00 23.55 -15.84
CA SER A 47 -27.75 23.49 -14.38
C SER A 47 -28.11 22.14 -13.74
N ILE A 48 -29.05 21.37 -14.32
CA ILE A 48 -29.42 20.03 -13.84
C ILE A 48 -28.39 18.94 -14.20
N PRO A 49 -27.85 18.84 -15.43
CA PRO A 49 -26.92 17.76 -15.78
C PRO A 49 -25.60 17.84 -15.01
N VAL A 50 -25.03 19.04 -14.83
CA VAL A 50 -23.77 19.26 -14.09
C VAL A 50 -23.85 18.77 -12.64
N LEU A 51 -25.00 18.91 -11.98
CA LEU A 51 -25.18 18.44 -10.60
C LEU A 51 -25.28 16.91 -10.51
N SER A 52 -25.85 16.26 -11.52
CA SER A 52 -25.92 14.79 -11.61
C SER A 52 -24.57 14.14 -11.95
N ASP A 53 -23.77 14.81 -12.77
CA ASP A 53 -22.40 14.37 -13.12
C ASP A 53 -21.44 14.53 -11.94
N MET A 54 -21.55 15.64 -11.18
CA MET A 54 -20.78 15.84 -9.95
C MET A 54 -21.13 14.84 -8.86
N ARG A 55 -22.41 14.43 -8.76
CA ARG A 55 -22.84 13.39 -7.81
C ARG A 55 -22.20 12.05 -8.16
N ARG A 56 -22.27 11.61 -9.42
CA ARG A 56 -21.59 10.37 -9.86
C ARG A 56 -20.09 10.43 -9.65
N PHE A 57 -19.47 11.56 -9.93
CA PHE A 57 -18.04 11.75 -9.75
C PHE A 57 -17.63 11.66 -8.25
N THR A 58 -18.47 12.17 -7.35
CA THR A 58 -18.28 12.06 -5.89
C THR A 58 -18.50 10.62 -5.38
N GLU A 59 -19.53 9.95 -5.87
CA GLU A 59 -19.85 8.55 -5.53
C GLU A 59 -18.70 7.60 -5.98
N GLU A 60 -18.21 7.77 -7.20
CA GLU A 60 -17.12 6.96 -7.77
C GLU A 60 -15.78 7.22 -7.06
N SER A 61 -15.48 8.49 -6.75
CA SER A 61 -14.28 8.86 -5.99
C SER A 61 -14.33 8.32 -4.56
N SER A 62 -15.50 8.37 -3.91
CA SER A 62 -15.72 7.82 -2.57
C SER A 62 -15.53 6.30 -2.56
N ALA A 63 -16.03 5.60 -3.57
CA ALA A 63 -15.85 4.16 -3.71
C ALA A 63 -14.37 3.79 -3.88
N ILE A 64 -13.62 4.53 -4.71
CA ILE A 64 -12.18 4.31 -4.92
C ILE A 64 -11.40 4.52 -3.62
N ILE A 65 -11.66 5.60 -2.88
CA ILE A 65 -10.99 5.91 -1.60
C ILE A 65 -11.30 4.83 -0.54
N THR A 66 -12.49 4.25 -0.57
CA THR A 66 -12.91 3.22 0.38
C THR A 66 -12.29 1.85 0.06
N VAL A 67 -12.15 1.50 -1.22
CA VAL A 67 -11.72 0.16 -1.66
C VAL A 67 -10.20 0.06 -1.90
N ALA A 68 -9.51 1.17 -2.15
CA ALA A 68 -8.04 1.17 -2.28
C ALA A 68 -7.31 0.56 -1.06
N PRO A 69 -7.71 0.82 0.20
CA PRO A 69 -7.15 0.14 1.36
C PRO A 69 -7.39 -1.39 1.38
N GLU A 70 -8.48 -1.86 0.79
CA GLU A 70 -8.74 -3.31 0.68
C GLU A 70 -7.76 -3.99 -0.28
N LEU A 71 -7.37 -3.32 -1.38
CA LEU A 71 -6.30 -3.81 -2.25
C LEU A 71 -4.97 -3.89 -1.50
N ALA A 72 -4.67 -2.92 -0.63
CA ALA A 72 -3.46 -2.96 0.20
C ALA A 72 -3.48 -4.13 1.19
N ALA A 73 -4.64 -4.61 1.63
CA ALA A 73 -4.78 -5.63 2.67
C ALA A 73 -4.80 -7.08 2.15
N VAL A 74 -4.90 -7.32 0.84
CA VAL A 74 -5.01 -8.68 0.28
C VAL A 74 -3.81 -9.59 0.57
N ASP A 75 -4.09 -10.87 0.80
CA ASP A 75 -3.06 -11.86 1.15
C ASP A 75 -2.79 -12.90 0.04
N ASP A 76 -3.51 -12.82 -1.07
CA ASP A 76 -3.35 -13.72 -2.22
C ASP A 76 -3.49 -13.00 -3.56
N GLU A 77 -2.91 -13.63 -4.60
CA GLU A 77 -2.80 -13.05 -5.94
C GLU A 77 -4.14 -13.00 -6.69
N ALA A 78 -5.07 -13.92 -6.41
CA ALA A 78 -6.39 -13.90 -7.04
C ALA A 78 -7.20 -12.70 -6.51
N ALA A 79 -7.25 -12.55 -5.19
CA ALA A 79 -7.85 -11.41 -4.52
C ALA A 79 -7.26 -10.07 -4.99
N ARG A 80 -5.93 -10.01 -5.13
CA ARG A 80 -5.21 -8.83 -5.65
C ARG A 80 -5.66 -8.49 -7.06
N ARG A 81 -5.72 -9.46 -7.98
CA ARG A 81 -6.17 -9.25 -9.37
C ARG A 81 -7.61 -8.76 -9.43
N ASP A 82 -8.51 -9.38 -8.67
CA ASP A 82 -9.93 -9.00 -8.67
C ASP A 82 -10.12 -7.55 -8.19
N ARG A 83 -9.47 -7.19 -7.08
CA ARG A 83 -9.56 -5.83 -6.50
C ARG A 83 -8.88 -4.77 -7.37
N ALA A 84 -7.73 -5.11 -7.97
CA ALA A 84 -7.06 -4.22 -8.91
C ALA A 84 -7.89 -3.99 -10.18
N ALA A 85 -8.49 -5.04 -10.73
CA ALA A 85 -9.37 -4.94 -11.90
C ALA A 85 -10.61 -4.09 -11.60
N TYR A 86 -11.23 -4.29 -10.43
CA TYR A 86 -12.35 -3.47 -9.98
C TYR A 86 -11.99 -2.00 -9.84
N LEU A 87 -10.88 -1.68 -9.15
CA LEU A 87 -10.41 -0.30 -8.98
C LEU A 87 -10.01 0.35 -10.32
N GLY A 88 -9.35 -0.42 -11.20
CA GLY A 88 -8.98 0.03 -12.55
C GLY A 88 -10.20 0.36 -13.39
N ALA A 89 -11.24 -0.48 -13.38
CA ALA A 89 -12.49 -0.23 -14.10
C ALA A 89 -13.19 1.05 -13.62
N ARG A 90 -13.20 1.31 -12.30
CA ARG A 90 -13.79 2.52 -11.72
C ARG A 90 -13.04 3.79 -12.11
N VAL A 91 -11.71 3.79 -12.05
CA VAL A 91 -10.91 4.95 -12.50
C VAL A 91 -11.03 5.17 -14.00
N ALA A 92 -11.10 4.10 -14.81
CA ALA A 92 -11.32 4.22 -16.25
C ALA A 92 -12.69 4.87 -16.56
N ALA A 93 -13.74 4.46 -15.86
CA ALA A 93 -15.07 5.06 -15.99
C ALA A 93 -15.07 6.54 -15.56
N LEU A 94 -14.34 6.89 -14.49
CA LEU A 94 -14.17 8.27 -14.03
C LEU A 94 -13.45 9.14 -15.07
N SER A 95 -12.38 8.61 -15.67
CA SER A 95 -11.61 9.28 -16.73
C SER A 95 -12.46 9.51 -17.99
N ASP A 96 -13.24 8.50 -18.39
CA ASP A 96 -14.12 8.61 -19.56
C ASP A 96 -15.29 9.58 -19.33
N HIS A 97 -15.87 9.63 -18.12
CA HIS A 97 -16.86 10.66 -17.79
C HIS A 97 -16.25 12.06 -17.83
N LEU A 98 -15.04 12.22 -17.33
CA LEU A 98 -14.34 13.50 -17.33
C LEU A 98 -13.97 13.97 -18.75
N SER A 99 -13.60 13.05 -19.65
CA SER A 99 -13.29 13.39 -21.05
C SER A 99 -14.54 13.85 -21.80
N ARG A 100 -15.67 13.14 -21.62
CA ARG A 100 -16.98 13.50 -22.19
C ARG A 100 -17.45 14.87 -21.69
N PHE A 101 -17.39 15.10 -20.38
CA PHE A 101 -17.76 16.39 -19.76
C PHE A 101 -16.96 17.56 -20.35
N GLN A 102 -15.65 17.40 -20.56
CA GLN A 102 -14.79 18.43 -21.14
C GLN A 102 -15.10 18.73 -22.60
N ALA A 103 -15.46 17.70 -23.39
CA ALA A 103 -15.85 17.86 -24.78
C ALA A 103 -17.15 18.67 -24.94
N GLU A 104 -18.08 18.54 -23.98
CA GLU A 104 -19.38 19.20 -24.00
C GLU A 104 -19.36 20.64 -23.46
N HIS A 105 -18.52 20.94 -22.46
CA HIS A 105 -18.62 22.20 -21.69
C HIS A 105 -17.44 23.18 -21.84
N GLY A 106 -16.38 22.83 -22.58
CA GLY A 106 -15.31 23.78 -22.96
C GLY A 106 -14.32 24.18 -21.84
N GLY A 107 -13.19 23.46 -21.78
CA GLY A 107 -11.81 23.96 -21.62
C GLY A 107 -11.30 24.82 -20.44
N GLY A 108 -12.12 25.48 -19.63
CA GLY A 108 -11.61 26.51 -18.69
C GLY A 108 -11.18 26.01 -17.30
N SER A 109 -11.84 24.99 -16.75
CA SER A 109 -11.73 24.57 -15.34
C SER A 109 -11.38 23.09 -15.13
N GLY A 110 -11.24 22.30 -16.20
CA GLY A 110 -11.08 20.83 -16.13
C GLY A 110 -9.65 20.34 -15.89
N GLY A 111 -8.63 21.21 -15.99
CA GLY A 111 -7.22 20.81 -15.95
C GLY A 111 -6.74 20.32 -14.57
N GLU A 112 -7.31 20.83 -13.48
CA GLU A 112 -7.03 20.32 -12.12
C GLU A 112 -7.70 18.96 -11.88
N LEU A 113 -8.94 18.80 -12.33
CA LEU A 113 -9.69 17.55 -12.21
C LEU A 113 -9.04 16.43 -13.00
N THR A 114 -8.59 16.74 -14.22
CA THR A 114 -7.85 15.82 -15.09
C THR A 114 -6.56 15.37 -14.45
N ARG A 115 -5.77 16.32 -13.90
CA ARG A 115 -4.54 15.99 -13.17
C ARG A 115 -4.81 15.08 -11.98
N ALA A 116 -5.93 15.27 -11.29
CA ALA A 116 -6.25 14.43 -10.13
C ALA A 116 -6.70 13.01 -10.51
N VAL A 117 -7.51 12.84 -11.57
CA VAL A 117 -7.87 11.50 -12.08
C VAL A 117 -6.63 10.75 -12.57
N VAL A 118 -5.73 11.43 -13.31
CA VAL A 118 -4.44 10.85 -13.73
C VAL A 118 -3.58 10.46 -12.52
N ALA A 119 -3.55 11.29 -11.47
CA ALA A 119 -2.85 10.96 -10.24
C ALA A 119 -3.46 9.76 -9.50
N MET A 120 -4.79 9.60 -9.53
CA MET A 120 -5.48 8.44 -8.96
C MET A 120 -5.15 7.17 -9.74
N GLU A 121 -5.14 7.22 -11.07
CA GLU A 121 -4.76 6.10 -11.94
C GLU A 121 -3.32 5.65 -11.65
N ALA A 122 -2.37 6.59 -11.64
CA ALA A 122 -0.98 6.31 -11.30
C ALA A 122 -0.83 5.76 -9.87
N GLY A 123 -1.60 6.29 -8.91
CA GLY A 123 -1.59 5.83 -7.53
C GLY A 123 -2.09 4.39 -7.37
N ILE A 124 -3.16 4.01 -8.07
CA ILE A 124 -3.70 2.64 -8.04
C ILE A 124 -2.74 1.68 -8.74
N ALA A 125 -2.16 2.06 -9.88
CA ALA A 125 -1.17 1.24 -10.57
C ALA A 125 0.07 0.98 -9.70
N GLU A 126 0.55 2.01 -8.98
CA GLU A 126 1.69 1.87 -8.07
C GLU A 126 1.33 1.01 -6.84
N LEU A 127 0.13 1.21 -6.26
CA LEU A 127 -0.37 0.36 -5.18
C LEU A 127 -0.43 -1.11 -5.61
N ASP A 128 -1.01 -1.38 -6.78
CA ASP A 128 -1.14 -2.70 -7.37
C ASP A 128 0.23 -3.37 -7.58
N ARG A 129 1.22 -2.61 -8.06
CA ARG A 129 2.62 -3.06 -8.22
C ARG A 129 3.26 -3.41 -6.89
N LEU A 130 3.10 -2.57 -5.86
CA LEU A 130 3.64 -2.80 -4.52
C LEU A 130 3.02 -4.04 -3.87
N VAL A 131 1.69 -4.19 -3.93
CA VAL A 131 1.00 -5.37 -3.38
C VAL A 131 1.49 -6.65 -4.08
N LYS A 132 1.65 -6.64 -5.41
CA LYS A 132 2.22 -7.78 -6.15
C LYS A 132 3.62 -8.13 -5.66
N GLN A 133 4.47 -7.13 -5.48
CA GLN A 133 5.83 -7.32 -4.97
C GLN A 133 5.80 -7.96 -3.58
N ARG A 134 4.95 -7.46 -2.67
CA ARG A 134 4.76 -8.04 -1.33
C ARG A 134 4.36 -9.50 -1.40
N LEU A 135 3.31 -9.82 -2.18
CA LEU A 135 2.80 -11.18 -2.30
C LEU A 135 3.88 -12.12 -2.86
N SER A 136 4.64 -11.67 -3.86
CA SER A 136 5.74 -12.46 -4.41
C SER A 136 6.85 -12.76 -3.39
N LEU A 137 7.21 -11.78 -2.55
CA LEU A 137 8.21 -11.96 -1.49
C LEU A 137 7.70 -12.88 -0.39
N VAL A 138 6.44 -12.71 0.04
CA VAL A 138 5.80 -13.56 1.06
C VAL A 138 5.73 -15.00 0.57
N GLN A 139 5.34 -15.21 -0.69
CA GLN A 139 5.27 -16.53 -1.29
C GLN A 139 6.66 -17.17 -1.41
N ALA A 140 7.65 -16.45 -1.93
CA ALA A 140 9.02 -16.94 -2.03
C ALA A 140 9.61 -17.30 -0.65
N ARG A 141 9.30 -16.51 0.39
CA ARG A 141 9.71 -16.80 1.77
C ARG A 141 9.06 -18.07 2.29
N ARG A 142 7.76 -18.27 2.05
CA ARG A 142 7.04 -19.50 2.46
C ARG A 142 7.66 -20.74 1.80
N GLU A 143 7.81 -20.72 0.48
CA GLU A 143 8.42 -21.82 -0.27
C GLU A 143 9.88 -22.07 0.14
N GLY A 144 10.63 -21.01 0.44
CA GLY A 144 11.98 -21.12 0.98
C GLY A 144 12.01 -21.77 2.37
N LEU A 145 11.07 -21.39 3.25
CA LEU A 145 10.99 -21.94 4.61
C LEU A 145 10.63 -23.42 4.58
N ASP A 146 9.66 -23.81 3.75
CA ASP A 146 9.27 -25.21 3.58
C ASP A 146 10.46 -26.06 3.10
N ARG A 147 11.22 -25.56 2.12
CA ARG A 147 12.43 -26.24 1.64
C ARG A 147 13.54 -26.30 2.70
N ALA A 148 13.79 -25.21 3.42
CA ALA A 148 14.82 -25.14 4.45
C ALA A 148 14.50 -26.09 5.62
N LEU A 149 13.26 -26.08 6.11
CA LEU A 149 12.78 -26.97 7.17
C LEU A 149 12.76 -28.43 6.71
N GLY A 150 12.32 -28.71 5.48
CA GLY A 150 12.38 -30.05 4.91
C GLY A 150 13.81 -30.59 4.81
N ALA A 151 14.75 -29.79 4.31
CA ALA A 151 16.15 -30.17 4.24
C ALA A 151 16.78 -30.36 5.62
N THR A 152 16.46 -29.49 6.58
CA THR A 152 16.93 -29.59 7.96
C THR A 152 16.39 -30.83 8.66
N GLN A 153 15.10 -31.14 8.48
CA GLN A 153 14.49 -32.34 9.06
C GLN A 153 15.08 -33.62 8.46
N ALA A 154 15.32 -33.64 7.15
CA ALA A 154 15.96 -34.78 6.50
C ALA A 154 17.39 -35.00 7.00
N LEU A 155 18.15 -33.91 7.22
CA LEU A 155 19.50 -33.99 7.77
C LEU A 155 19.48 -34.43 9.24
N LEU A 156 18.49 -33.97 10.01
CA LEU A 156 18.29 -34.38 11.40
C LEU A 156 17.98 -35.88 11.50
N ASN A 157 17.06 -36.39 10.69
CA ASN A 157 16.72 -37.82 10.64
C ASN A 157 17.93 -38.68 10.25
N MET A 158 18.77 -38.17 9.35
CA MET A 158 20.03 -38.83 8.97
C MET A 158 21.02 -38.85 10.13
N ALA A 159 21.17 -37.72 10.84
CA ALA A 159 21.99 -37.64 12.03
C ALA A 159 21.49 -38.59 13.14
N ASP A 160 20.18 -38.70 13.35
CA ASP A 160 19.60 -39.67 14.29
C ASP A 160 19.94 -41.11 13.91
N THR A 161 19.87 -41.44 12.62
CA THR A 161 20.26 -42.76 12.12
C THR A 161 21.76 -43.00 12.28
N LEU A 162 22.60 -41.97 12.10
CA LEU A 162 24.05 -42.05 12.31
C LEU A 162 24.38 -42.27 13.79
N VAL A 163 23.74 -41.52 14.70
CA VAL A 163 23.87 -41.69 16.15
C VAL A 163 23.48 -43.11 16.55
N ALA A 164 22.30 -43.59 16.16
CA ALA A 164 21.85 -44.94 16.52
C ALA A 164 22.80 -46.04 16.02
N ASN A 165 23.35 -45.90 14.82
CA ASN A 165 24.34 -46.86 14.29
C ASN A 165 25.67 -46.78 15.05
N ALA A 166 26.13 -45.57 15.39
CA ALA A 166 27.33 -45.38 16.20
C ALA A 166 27.15 -45.98 17.59
N GLU A 167 26.03 -45.70 18.27
CA GLU A 167 25.69 -46.28 19.58
C GLU A 167 25.68 -47.82 19.55
N MET A 168 25.03 -48.41 18.54
CA MET A 168 24.98 -49.87 18.39
C MET A 168 26.38 -50.46 18.14
N SER A 169 27.19 -49.80 17.30
CA SER A 169 28.57 -50.21 17.03
C SER A 169 29.43 -50.13 18.29
N THR A 170 29.35 -49.03 19.03
CA THR A 170 30.06 -48.84 20.31
C THR A 170 29.64 -49.89 21.33
N ALA A 171 28.34 -50.19 21.45
CA ALA A 171 27.84 -51.23 22.36
C ALA A 171 28.36 -52.63 21.99
N ALA A 172 28.43 -52.96 20.70
CA ALA A 172 29.00 -54.22 20.23
C ALA A 172 30.50 -54.33 20.53
N VAL A 173 31.27 -53.25 20.33
CA VAL A 173 32.70 -53.20 20.67
C VAL A 173 32.91 -53.35 22.18
N ILE A 174 32.11 -52.69 23.00
CA ILE A 174 32.14 -52.86 24.46
C ILE A 174 31.80 -54.30 24.86
N SER A 175 30.82 -54.94 24.21
CA SER A 175 30.51 -56.35 24.48
C SER A 175 31.69 -57.26 24.16
N ASN A 176 32.36 -57.04 23.02
CA ASN A 176 33.54 -57.83 22.65
C ASN A 176 34.70 -57.68 23.65
N LEU A 177 34.83 -56.51 24.29
CA LEU A 177 35.81 -56.32 25.36
C LEU A 177 35.57 -57.20 26.59
N TYR A 178 34.33 -57.62 26.86
CA TYR A 178 34.03 -58.56 27.95
C TYR A 178 34.30 -60.02 27.57
N ASP A 179 34.20 -60.37 26.29
CA ASP A 179 34.49 -61.72 25.79
C ASP A 179 36.00 -61.96 25.61
N ASP A 180 36.80 -60.89 25.45
CA ASP A 180 38.26 -60.96 25.33
C ASP A 180 38.96 -61.09 26.69
N GLU A 181 39.94 -62.00 26.80
CA GLU A 181 40.78 -62.14 28.00
C GLU A 181 41.60 -60.86 28.29
N PRO A 182 41.52 -60.30 29.52
CA PRO A 182 42.25 -59.09 29.89
C PRO A 182 43.77 -59.24 29.73
N GLY A 183 44.42 -58.23 29.12
CA GLY A 183 45.88 -58.17 28.99
C GLY A 183 46.45 -58.74 27.69
N GLN A 184 45.61 -59.28 26.80
CA GLN A 184 46.03 -59.60 25.43
C GLN A 184 46.20 -58.33 24.59
N ALA A 185 47.11 -58.37 23.61
CA ALA A 185 47.31 -57.26 22.67
C ALA A 185 46.01 -56.84 21.96
N GLN A 186 45.16 -57.82 21.63
CA GLN A 186 43.87 -57.60 20.97
C GLN A 186 42.89 -56.77 21.83
N HIS A 187 42.88 -56.98 23.16
CA HIS A 187 42.05 -56.23 24.09
C HIS A 187 42.48 -54.75 24.15
N LEU A 188 43.80 -54.50 24.20
CA LEU A 188 44.36 -53.14 24.17
C LEU A 188 44.07 -52.44 22.84
N THR A 189 44.20 -53.13 21.70
CA THR A 189 43.85 -52.57 20.38
C THR A 189 42.36 -52.24 20.26
N THR A 190 41.49 -53.06 20.88
CA THR A 190 40.04 -52.82 20.87
C THR A 190 39.67 -51.62 21.74
N LEU A 191 40.31 -51.45 22.91
CA LEU A 191 40.15 -50.26 23.75
C LEU A 191 40.61 -48.99 23.04
N ASP A 192 41.76 -49.06 22.36
CA ASP A 192 42.31 -47.93 21.61
C ASP A 192 41.34 -47.47 20.51
N LYS A 193 40.84 -48.41 19.71
CA LYS A 193 39.81 -48.15 18.70
C LYS A 193 38.53 -47.56 19.31
N LEU A 194 38.05 -48.10 20.44
CA LEU A 194 36.85 -47.59 21.10
C LEU A 194 37.01 -46.10 21.48
N ILE A 195 38.15 -45.74 22.06
CA ILE A 195 38.42 -44.37 22.52
C ILE A 195 38.68 -43.43 21.34
N GLU A 196 39.57 -43.80 20.42
CA GLU A 196 40.01 -42.90 19.35
C GLU A 196 39.00 -42.78 18.21
N VAL A 197 38.28 -43.86 17.92
CA VAL A 197 37.43 -43.95 16.73
C VAL A 197 35.96 -43.90 17.10
N ASP A 198 35.47 -44.86 17.88
CA ASP A 198 34.03 -45.04 18.03
C ASP A 198 33.40 -43.93 18.89
N LEU A 199 34.02 -43.57 20.03
CA LEU A 199 33.53 -42.47 20.88
C LEU A 199 33.69 -41.10 20.21
N PHE A 200 34.76 -40.89 19.45
CA PHE A 200 34.95 -39.66 18.68
C PHE A 200 33.87 -39.51 17.58
N GLU A 201 33.58 -40.59 16.84
CA GLU A 201 32.54 -40.60 15.83
C GLU A 201 31.15 -40.37 16.43
N LEU A 202 30.85 -41.01 17.57
CA LEU A 202 29.59 -40.79 18.28
C LEU A 202 29.41 -39.32 18.69
N GLY A 203 30.46 -38.70 19.25
CA GLY A 203 30.46 -37.27 19.59
C GLY A 203 30.22 -36.37 18.38
N LEU A 204 30.84 -36.69 17.24
CA LEU A 204 30.62 -35.98 15.98
C LEU A 204 29.15 -36.01 15.53
N MET A 205 28.50 -37.16 15.65
CA MET A 205 27.10 -37.34 15.23
C MET A 205 26.11 -36.62 16.16
N PHE A 206 26.37 -36.63 17.46
CA PHE A 206 25.59 -35.82 18.41
C PHE A 206 25.71 -34.33 18.15
N GLU A 207 26.92 -33.84 17.85
CA GLU A 207 27.11 -32.44 17.49
C GLU A 207 26.37 -32.10 16.20
N LEU A 208 26.49 -32.94 15.16
CA LEU A 208 25.75 -32.76 13.90
C LEU A 208 24.24 -32.67 14.15
N ARG A 209 23.69 -33.58 14.95
CA ARG A 209 22.27 -33.60 15.33
C ARG A 209 21.86 -32.31 16.04
N SER A 210 22.57 -31.92 17.10
CA SER A 210 22.26 -30.71 17.87
C SER A 210 22.30 -29.46 17.00
N ARG A 211 23.37 -29.29 16.21
CA ARG A 211 23.54 -28.11 15.36
C ARG A 211 22.50 -28.03 14.25
N THR A 212 22.09 -29.17 13.69
CA THR A 212 21.02 -29.24 12.69
C THR A 212 19.67 -28.88 13.31
N ALA A 213 19.37 -29.35 14.52
CA ALA A 213 18.16 -28.96 15.24
C ALA A 213 18.12 -27.45 15.55
N GLU A 214 19.25 -26.87 15.97
CA GLU A 214 19.39 -25.43 16.20
C GLU A 214 19.13 -24.61 14.92
N ILE A 215 19.65 -25.05 13.77
CA ILE A 215 19.36 -24.43 12.47
C ILE A 215 17.86 -24.46 12.16
N GLY A 216 17.20 -25.59 12.41
CA GLY A 216 15.75 -25.74 12.18
C GLY A 216 14.92 -24.78 13.05
N LEU A 217 15.35 -24.56 14.29
CA LEU A 217 14.72 -23.58 15.18
C LEU A 217 14.93 -22.14 14.67
N LEU A 218 16.11 -21.81 14.15
CA LEU A 218 16.38 -20.50 13.55
C LEU A 218 15.51 -20.25 12.31
N PHE A 219 15.34 -21.24 11.42
CA PHE A 219 14.42 -21.12 10.28
C PHE A 219 12.97 -20.93 10.72
N ASN A 220 12.50 -21.70 11.71
CA ASN A 220 11.16 -21.50 12.27
C ASN A 220 11.00 -20.09 12.86
N ARG A 221 12.03 -19.56 13.53
CA ARG A 221 12.00 -18.19 14.07
C ARG A 221 11.86 -17.13 12.97
N ILE A 222 12.52 -17.31 11.82
CA ILE A 222 12.41 -16.40 10.67
C ILE A 222 10.96 -16.23 10.21
N ALA A 223 10.13 -17.29 10.29
CA ALA A 223 8.73 -17.25 9.88
C ALA A 223 7.89 -16.22 10.66
N GLY A 224 8.26 -15.96 11.93
CA GLY A 224 7.53 -15.09 12.85
C GLY A 224 8.13 -13.68 13.03
N LEU A 225 9.18 -13.31 12.30
CA LEU A 225 9.83 -12.02 12.48
C LEU A 225 8.94 -10.85 12.01
N SER A 226 8.80 -9.87 12.89
CA SER A 226 8.11 -8.60 12.64
C SER A 226 9.01 -7.36 12.74
N ASP A 227 10.24 -7.51 13.26
CA ASP A 227 11.22 -6.43 13.41
C ASP A 227 12.49 -6.74 12.63
N ALA A 228 12.99 -5.76 11.88
CA ALA A 228 14.24 -5.85 11.15
C ALA A 228 15.46 -5.92 12.08
N GLY A 229 15.37 -5.36 13.31
CA GLY A 229 16.42 -5.42 14.32
C GLY A 229 16.78 -6.86 14.74
N ASP A 230 15.82 -7.78 14.68
CA ASP A 230 16.01 -9.19 15.04
C ASP A 230 16.74 -10.02 13.96
N LEU A 231 16.90 -9.48 12.74
CA LEU A 231 17.53 -10.23 11.64
C LEU A 231 19.04 -10.38 11.81
N ALA A 232 19.72 -9.36 12.34
CA ALA A 232 21.17 -9.38 12.52
C ALA A 232 21.65 -10.51 13.46
N PRO A 233 21.09 -10.70 14.67
CA PRO A 233 21.52 -11.79 15.54
C PRO A 233 21.21 -13.17 14.93
N ILE A 234 20.06 -13.34 14.28
CA ILE A 234 19.70 -14.60 13.62
C ILE A 234 20.68 -14.92 12.48
N ARG A 235 21.05 -13.91 11.68
CA ARG A 235 22.04 -14.05 10.60
C ARG A 235 23.38 -14.55 11.13
N ALA A 236 23.88 -13.93 12.21
CA ALA A 236 25.15 -14.30 12.82
C ALA A 236 25.13 -15.74 13.35
N THR A 237 24.09 -16.11 14.11
CA THR A 237 23.96 -17.47 14.66
C THR A 237 23.79 -18.50 13.55
N LEU A 238 22.99 -18.22 12.53
CA LEU A 238 22.77 -19.15 11.41
C LEU A 238 24.07 -19.39 10.63
N GLY A 239 24.85 -18.34 10.37
CA GLY A 239 26.17 -18.45 9.75
C GLY A 239 27.10 -19.36 10.55
N GLU A 240 27.24 -19.11 11.85
CA GLU A 240 28.10 -19.93 12.73
C GLU A 240 27.67 -21.41 12.74
N ARG A 241 26.36 -21.68 12.86
CA ARG A 241 25.84 -23.05 12.92
C ARG A 241 26.02 -23.80 11.60
N THR A 242 25.74 -23.14 10.48
CA THR A 242 25.89 -23.75 9.15
C THR A 242 27.34 -24.05 8.81
N GLU A 243 28.30 -23.22 9.22
CA GLU A 243 29.73 -23.51 9.09
C GLU A 243 30.17 -24.74 9.88
N ILE A 244 29.68 -24.87 11.13
CA ILE A 244 29.97 -26.05 11.95
C ILE A 244 29.39 -27.30 11.27
N VAL A 245 28.10 -27.27 10.90
CA VAL A 245 27.45 -28.41 10.21
C VAL A 245 28.19 -28.76 8.92
N ALA A 246 28.65 -27.77 8.14
CA ALA A 246 29.41 -28.03 6.92
C ALA A 246 30.70 -28.81 7.17
N ARG A 247 31.48 -28.41 8.19
CA ARG A 247 32.67 -29.16 8.60
C ARG A 247 32.34 -30.56 9.09
N ARG A 248 31.22 -30.74 9.79
CA ARG A 248 30.78 -32.05 10.31
C ARG A 248 30.31 -32.99 9.21
N VAL A 249 29.54 -32.49 8.25
CA VAL A 249 29.09 -33.24 7.07
C VAL A 249 30.27 -33.72 6.23
N ALA A 250 31.32 -32.90 6.09
CA ALA A 250 32.55 -33.27 5.39
C ALA A 250 33.35 -34.39 6.10
N ALA A 251 33.14 -34.58 7.40
CA ALA A 251 33.80 -35.61 8.20
C ALA A 251 33.02 -36.95 8.27
N ILE A 252 31.87 -37.06 7.59
CA ILE A 252 31.11 -38.31 7.50
C ILE A 252 31.91 -39.34 6.69
N ARG A 253 32.11 -40.53 7.26
CA ARG A 253 32.93 -41.60 6.66
C ARG A 253 32.23 -42.34 5.53
N ASP A 254 30.94 -42.61 5.68
CA ASP A 254 30.14 -43.31 4.66
C ASP A 254 29.95 -42.37 3.45
N PRO A 255 30.49 -42.70 2.26
CA PRO A 255 30.46 -41.79 1.11
C PRO A 255 29.05 -41.56 0.57
N GLY A 256 28.17 -42.56 0.68
CA GLY A 256 26.77 -42.43 0.25
C GLY A 256 26.00 -41.47 1.16
N ARG A 257 26.13 -41.64 2.47
CA ARG A 257 25.53 -40.71 3.45
C ARG A 257 26.14 -39.32 3.37
N ALA A 258 27.45 -39.21 3.17
CA ALA A 258 28.13 -37.93 2.98
C ALA A 258 27.56 -37.18 1.76
N ALA A 259 27.37 -37.85 0.62
CA ALA A 259 26.81 -37.23 -0.58
C ALA A 259 25.35 -36.76 -0.35
N GLN A 260 24.53 -37.56 0.33
CA GLN A 260 23.16 -37.17 0.69
C GLN A 260 23.15 -35.97 1.65
N ALA A 261 23.97 -35.99 2.70
CA ALA A 261 24.09 -34.90 3.66
C ALA A 261 24.58 -33.60 2.99
N GLN A 262 25.54 -33.69 2.05
CA GLN A 262 26.02 -32.55 1.27
C GLN A 262 24.91 -31.93 0.42
N THR A 263 24.03 -32.75 -0.18
CA THR A 263 22.89 -32.26 -0.97
C THR A 263 21.90 -31.48 -0.10
N LEU A 264 21.59 -32.00 1.09
CA LEU A 264 20.71 -31.34 2.05
C LEU A 264 21.35 -30.03 2.57
N LEU A 265 22.63 -30.08 2.91
CA LEU A 265 23.39 -28.93 3.38
C LEU A 265 23.47 -27.83 2.32
N ALA A 266 23.68 -28.17 1.04
CA ALA A 266 23.70 -27.19 -0.03
C ALA A 266 22.37 -26.41 -0.09
N THR A 267 21.24 -27.10 0.07
CA THR A 267 19.91 -26.45 0.15
C THR A 267 19.83 -25.49 1.35
N ILE A 268 20.28 -25.93 2.53
CA ILE A 268 20.31 -25.10 3.74
C ILE A 268 21.19 -23.86 3.55
N LEU A 269 22.40 -24.03 2.98
CA LEU A 269 23.35 -22.94 2.76
C LEU A 269 22.81 -21.90 1.76
N THR A 270 22.26 -22.34 0.63
CA THR A 270 21.65 -21.43 -0.35
C THR A 270 20.51 -20.61 0.25
N LEU A 271 19.69 -21.21 1.11
CA LEU A 271 18.57 -20.52 1.75
C LEU A 271 18.99 -19.66 2.96
N SER A 272 20.18 -19.91 3.52
CA SER A 272 20.76 -19.14 4.61
C SER A 272 21.52 -17.89 4.13
N ASP A 273 22.03 -17.91 2.90
CA ASP A 273 22.75 -16.78 2.31
C ASP A 273 21.82 -15.59 2.08
N PRO A 274 21.99 -14.45 2.78
CA PRO A 274 21.13 -13.28 2.61
C PRO A 274 21.29 -12.61 1.23
N ALA A 275 22.44 -12.76 0.57
CA ALA A 275 22.69 -12.24 -0.77
C ALA A 275 22.33 -13.26 -1.87
N GLY A 276 22.09 -14.51 -1.47
CA GLY A 276 21.80 -15.62 -2.37
C GLY A 276 20.41 -15.52 -3.01
N PRO A 277 20.23 -16.12 -4.20
CA PRO A 277 18.91 -16.21 -4.84
C PRO A 277 17.91 -16.95 -3.94
N GLY A 278 16.87 -16.24 -3.47
CA GLY A 278 15.85 -16.80 -2.59
C GLY A 278 16.31 -16.99 -1.13
N GLY A 279 17.39 -16.32 -0.71
CA GLY A 279 17.85 -16.30 0.67
C GLY A 279 16.77 -15.82 1.65
N LEU A 280 16.47 -16.61 2.68
CA LEU A 280 15.35 -16.37 3.58
C LEU A 280 15.50 -15.09 4.39
N LEU A 281 16.73 -14.78 4.81
CA LEU A 281 17.03 -13.55 5.55
C LEU A 281 16.88 -12.32 4.65
N GLY A 282 17.32 -12.38 3.39
CA GLY A 282 17.16 -11.29 2.42
C GLY A 282 15.70 -11.08 2.02
N LEU A 283 14.94 -12.15 1.83
CA LEU A 283 13.49 -12.09 1.59
C LEU A 283 12.75 -11.46 2.77
N THR A 284 13.11 -11.85 4.00
CA THR A 284 12.51 -11.30 5.22
C THR A 284 12.88 -9.83 5.41
N GLU A 285 14.13 -9.46 5.15
CA GLU A 285 14.56 -8.06 5.12
C GLU A 285 13.78 -7.25 4.09
N GLY A 286 13.56 -7.80 2.88
CA GLY A 286 12.72 -7.15 1.86
C GLY A 286 11.26 -6.98 2.29
N ILE A 287 10.70 -7.92 3.03
CA ILE A 287 9.33 -7.81 3.57
C ILE A 287 9.24 -6.75 4.67
N LEU A 288 10.22 -6.69 5.57
CA LEU A 288 10.23 -5.78 6.72
C LEU A 288 10.69 -4.35 6.37
N GLY A 289 11.65 -4.23 5.46
CA GLY A 289 12.21 -2.95 5.00
C GLY A 289 11.33 -2.25 3.98
N ALA A 290 10.51 -3.00 3.22
CA ALA A 290 9.49 -2.39 2.38
C ALA A 290 8.36 -1.85 3.28
N ARG A 291 8.24 -0.52 3.34
CA ARG A 291 7.09 0.14 3.95
C ARG A 291 5.87 -0.08 3.08
N TRP A 292 5.22 -1.23 3.24
CA TRP A 292 3.96 -1.53 2.59
C TRP A 292 2.90 -0.52 3.02
N PRO A 293 1.91 -0.19 2.17
CA PRO A 293 0.76 0.60 2.60
C PRO A 293 0.11 -0.09 3.81
N ASP A 294 0.28 0.54 4.98
CA ASP A 294 0.01 -0.05 6.31
C ASP A 294 -1.39 -0.67 6.40
N ARG A 295 -1.47 -1.91 6.89
CA ARG A 295 -2.73 -2.58 7.26
C ARG A 295 -3.51 -1.80 8.34
N GLU A 296 -2.81 -1.08 9.21
CA GLU A 296 -3.41 -0.41 10.38
C GLU A 296 -4.15 0.91 10.04
N ARG A 297 -3.78 1.61 8.96
CA ARG A 297 -4.50 2.83 8.54
C ARG A 297 -5.76 2.54 7.74
N ALA A 298 -5.84 1.35 7.11
CA ALA A 298 -7.02 0.92 6.36
C ALA A 298 -8.26 0.73 7.28
N GLY A 299 -8.06 0.24 8.51
CA GLY A 299 -9.14 0.08 9.49
C GLY A 299 -9.57 1.38 10.18
N GLY A 300 -8.70 2.41 10.23
CA GLY A 300 -8.97 3.68 10.92
C GLY A 300 -9.62 4.77 10.06
N ALA A 301 -9.50 4.69 8.73
CA ALA A 301 -10.03 5.72 7.83
C ALA A 301 -11.56 5.69 7.66
N ALA A 302 -12.23 4.60 8.07
CA ALA A 302 -13.69 4.51 8.11
C ALA A 302 -14.34 5.40 9.21
N GLY A 303 -13.54 6.04 10.08
CA GLY A 303 -14.02 6.83 11.21
C GLY A 303 -13.98 8.36 11.06
N VAL A 304 -13.38 8.93 10.00
CA VAL A 304 -13.28 10.40 9.86
C VAL A 304 -14.45 10.94 9.01
N GLY A 305 -15.65 10.75 9.54
CA GLY A 305 -16.80 11.57 9.20
C GLY A 305 -16.65 12.96 9.83
N GLY A 306 -16.58 13.99 8.99
CA GLY A 306 -17.07 15.33 9.28
C GLY A 306 -16.49 16.07 10.48
N ARG A 307 -15.53 16.97 10.22
CA ARG A 307 -15.56 18.36 10.71
C ARG A 307 -14.44 19.17 10.05
N VAL A 308 -14.76 19.75 8.89
CA VAL A 308 -14.05 20.95 8.42
C VAL A 308 -14.69 22.10 9.17
N ALA A 309 -14.01 22.58 10.22
CA ALA A 309 -14.37 23.82 10.89
C ALA A 309 -13.97 24.99 9.98
N CYS A 310 -14.96 25.74 9.53
CA CYS A 310 -14.78 27.08 8.98
C CYS A 310 -15.18 28.09 10.06
N GLY A 311 -14.33 29.10 10.27
CA GLY A 311 -14.55 30.23 11.19
C GLY A 311 -13.24 30.54 11.93
N GLY A 312 -12.71 31.76 11.94
CA GLY A 312 -13.15 33.05 11.42
C GLY A 312 -12.03 34.06 11.66
N ASP A 313 -12.14 35.22 11.02
CA ASP A 313 -11.29 36.39 11.18
C ASP A 313 -11.08 36.79 12.66
N GLY A 314 -9.88 37.29 12.97
CA GLY A 314 -9.54 37.79 14.29
C GLY A 314 -8.13 38.37 14.35
N SER A 315 -8.02 39.64 13.97
CA SER A 315 -6.91 40.57 14.19
C SER A 315 -6.28 40.48 15.59
N GLY A 316 -4.95 40.44 15.66
CA GLY A 316 -4.16 40.61 16.89
C GLY A 316 -2.70 40.96 16.59
N GLU A 317 -2.29 42.14 17.08
CA GLU A 317 -0.98 42.81 16.91
C GLU A 317 0.26 42.04 17.40
N PRO A 318 1.49 42.49 17.03
CA PRO A 318 2.74 41.89 17.48
C PRO A 318 3.24 42.54 18.78
N GLY A 319 3.72 41.74 19.74
CA GLY A 319 4.31 42.25 20.97
C GLY A 319 5.37 41.32 21.60
N ALA A 320 6.53 41.92 21.87
CA ALA A 320 7.67 41.46 22.70
C ALA A 320 8.51 40.28 22.14
N GLY A 321 9.84 40.26 22.20
CA GLY A 321 10.79 41.06 22.96
C GLY A 321 11.78 40.13 23.68
N GLY A 322 13.05 40.14 23.24
CA GLY A 322 14.25 39.90 24.07
C GLY A 322 14.58 38.48 24.58
N GLY A 323 15.86 38.09 24.47
CA GLY A 323 16.45 37.10 25.39
C GLY A 323 17.48 36.16 24.76
N ALA A 324 18.75 36.53 24.84
CA ALA A 324 19.90 35.75 24.40
C ALA A 324 20.23 34.55 25.32
N ALA A 325 20.77 33.47 24.76
CA ALA A 325 21.79 32.64 25.42
C ALA A 325 22.62 31.82 24.41
N ARG A 326 23.94 31.82 24.66
CA ARG A 326 25.04 31.27 23.85
C ARG A 326 25.32 29.77 24.13
N ARG A 327 26.17 29.22 23.24
CA ARG A 327 27.03 28.01 23.28
C ARG A 327 26.31 26.75 22.79
N GLY A 328 26.81 25.99 21.82
CA GLY A 328 28.17 25.83 21.32
C GLY A 328 28.45 24.32 21.31
N GLY A 329 28.46 23.69 20.13
CA GLY A 329 28.65 22.25 20.00
C GLY A 329 28.85 21.84 18.54
N LEU A 330 30.12 21.75 18.16
CA LEU A 330 30.58 21.05 16.95
C LEU A 330 30.16 19.58 17.01
N ALA A 331 29.40 19.10 16.03
CA ALA A 331 29.30 17.67 15.75
C ALA A 331 29.05 17.44 14.26
N ARG A 332 30.06 16.80 13.63
CA ARG A 332 30.05 15.94 12.44
C ARG A 332 28.73 15.85 11.68
N GLY A 333 28.75 16.29 10.42
CA GLY A 333 27.75 15.92 9.42
C GLY A 333 27.84 14.43 9.10
N ASP A 334 26.78 13.71 9.46
CA ASP A 334 26.51 12.33 9.09
C ASP A 334 25.69 12.33 7.79
N PRO A 335 26.03 11.55 6.75
CA PRO A 335 25.23 11.47 5.53
C PRO A 335 24.04 10.51 5.74
N GLY A 336 23.18 10.80 6.72
CA GLY A 336 22.02 9.97 7.09
C GLY A 336 20.66 10.58 6.73
N ASP A 337 20.56 11.90 6.63
CA ASP A 337 19.26 12.59 6.61
C ASP A 337 18.64 12.81 5.22
N ALA A 338 19.31 12.36 4.15
CA ALA A 338 18.79 12.52 2.79
C ALA A 338 17.81 11.40 2.33
N VAL A 339 17.59 10.36 3.15
CA VAL A 339 16.73 9.21 2.79
C VAL A 339 15.33 9.28 3.44
N ALA A 340 15.13 10.15 4.44
CA ALA A 340 13.89 10.22 5.22
C ALA A 340 12.69 10.92 4.54
N GLN A 341 12.85 11.49 3.34
CA GLN A 341 11.78 12.28 2.69
C GLN A 341 11.09 11.65 1.48
N ARG A 342 11.47 10.44 1.05
CA ARG A 342 10.78 9.74 -0.07
C ARG A 342 9.70 8.76 0.40
N GLY A 343 9.07 9.06 1.53
CA GLY A 343 8.07 8.20 2.17
C GLY A 343 6.63 8.48 1.75
N CYS A 344 6.02 7.50 1.08
CA CYS A 344 4.59 7.37 0.81
C CYS A 344 3.99 8.33 -0.24
N GLY A 345 4.65 8.45 -1.40
CA GLY A 345 4.13 9.23 -2.54
C GLY A 345 2.76 8.74 -3.02
N GLY A 346 2.52 7.43 -3.14
CA GLY A 346 1.28 6.88 -3.72
C GLY A 346 0.02 7.06 -2.86
N CYS A 347 0.05 6.70 -1.57
CA CYS A 347 -1.10 6.87 -0.68
C CYS A 347 -1.32 8.33 -0.26
N ARG A 348 -0.24 9.13 -0.09
CA ARG A 348 -0.41 10.59 0.05
C ARG A 348 -0.92 11.21 -1.24
N ALA A 349 -0.46 10.78 -2.42
CA ALA A 349 -0.99 11.27 -3.69
C ALA A 349 -2.46 10.89 -3.86
N LEU A 350 -2.89 9.68 -3.48
CA LEU A 350 -4.30 9.27 -3.52
C LEU A 350 -5.17 10.04 -2.52
N ALA A 351 -4.68 10.24 -1.29
CA ALA A 351 -5.42 11.02 -0.28
C ALA A 351 -5.45 12.53 -0.61
N VAL A 352 -4.34 13.08 -1.13
CA VAL A 352 -4.24 14.49 -1.56
C VAL A 352 -5.01 14.70 -2.86
N ALA A 353 -4.95 13.79 -3.82
CA ALA A 353 -5.75 13.85 -5.05
C ALA A 353 -7.24 13.71 -4.73
N GLY A 354 -7.64 12.70 -3.94
CA GLY A 354 -9.02 12.52 -3.50
C GLY A 354 -9.55 13.73 -2.70
N GLY A 355 -8.73 14.29 -1.81
CA GLY A 355 -9.06 15.51 -1.06
C GLY A 355 -9.16 16.75 -1.96
N ALA A 356 -8.21 16.94 -2.89
CA ALA A 356 -8.22 18.06 -3.84
C ALA A 356 -9.41 17.98 -4.80
N VAL A 357 -9.78 16.78 -5.22
CA VAL A 357 -10.93 16.50 -6.06
C VAL A 357 -12.23 16.90 -5.37
N VAL A 358 -12.43 16.51 -4.11
CA VAL A 358 -13.62 16.87 -3.33
C VAL A 358 -13.66 18.36 -3.00
N LEU A 359 -12.52 18.97 -2.63
CA LEU A 359 -12.44 20.38 -2.29
C LEU A 359 -12.68 21.29 -3.51
N ARG A 360 -12.16 20.90 -4.69
CA ARG A 360 -12.32 21.66 -5.93
C ARG A 360 -13.68 21.45 -6.58
N ALA A 361 -14.27 20.26 -6.47
CA ALA A 361 -15.67 20.05 -6.83
C ALA A 361 -16.58 21.00 -6.03
N ARG A 362 -16.31 21.20 -4.74
CA ARG A 362 -17.01 22.19 -3.90
C ARG A 362 -16.75 23.65 -4.30
N GLN A 363 -15.51 24.01 -4.65
CA GLN A 363 -15.19 25.39 -5.07
C GLN A 363 -15.76 25.74 -6.45
N TYR A 364 -15.80 24.77 -7.37
CA TYR A 364 -16.46 24.93 -8.66
C TYR A 364 -17.98 25.11 -8.49
N LEU A 365 -18.61 24.37 -7.56
CA LEU A 365 -20.02 24.59 -7.19
C LEU A 365 -20.28 26.00 -6.63
N ALA A 366 -19.36 26.55 -5.83
CA ALA A 366 -19.47 27.92 -5.33
C ALA A 366 -19.32 28.97 -6.45
N ALA A 367 -18.41 28.75 -7.40
CA ALA A 367 -18.19 29.64 -8.53
C ALA A 367 -19.32 29.60 -9.58
N VAL A 368 -19.91 28.42 -9.82
CA VAL A 368 -21.09 28.25 -10.68
C VAL A 368 -22.35 28.78 -9.97
N GLY A 369 -22.45 28.66 -8.64
CA GLY A 369 -23.52 29.26 -7.85
C GLY A 369 -23.48 30.80 -7.80
N GLN A 370 -22.30 31.42 -7.92
CA GLN A 370 -22.16 32.89 -7.99
C GLN A 370 -22.40 33.48 -9.38
N SER A 371 -22.23 32.70 -10.45
CA SER A 371 -22.51 33.16 -11.82
C SER A 371 -23.99 32.99 -12.23
N VAL A 372 -24.75 32.19 -11.48
CA VAL A 372 -26.21 32.06 -11.58
C VAL A 372 -26.82 32.88 -10.44
N GLY A 373 -26.91 34.20 -10.67
CA GLY A 373 -27.27 35.20 -9.66
C GLY A 373 -28.50 34.83 -8.81
N TYR A 374 -28.26 34.72 -7.51
CA TYR A 374 -29.28 34.78 -6.48
C TYR A 374 -29.13 36.15 -5.79
N ASP A 375 -29.62 37.20 -6.43
CA ASP A 375 -29.95 38.46 -5.75
C ASP A 375 -31.26 38.19 -5.00
N ASP A 376 -31.13 37.71 -3.76
CA ASP A 376 -32.29 37.60 -2.88
C ASP A 376 -32.69 39.01 -2.45
N ALA A 377 -33.84 39.41 -2.99
CA ALA A 377 -34.65 40.46 -2.42
C ALA A 377 -35.06 40.06 -0.99
N ALA A 378 -34.36 40.59 0.00
CA ALA A 378 -34.87 40.67 1.38
C ALA A 378 -34.35 41.94 2.05
N GLY A 379 -35.12 43.02 1.91
CA GLY A 379 -34.83 44.31 2.54
C GLY A 379 -36.06 45.21 2.63
N GLY A 380 -37.20 44.67 3.07
CA GLY A 380 -38.39 45.44 3.42
C GLY A 380 -38.63 45.44 4.93
N GLY A 381 -38.40 46.59 5.58
CA GLY A 381 -39.19 47.08 6.72
C GLY A 381 -38.61 46.96 8.13
N ALA A 382 -38.04 48.06 8.65
CA ALA A 382 -38.34 48.62 9.98
C ALA A 382 -37.54 49.92 10.25
N ALA A 383 -38.13 51.07 9.94
CA ALA A 383 -38.14 52.34 10.69
C ALA A 383 -38.85 53.41 9.84
#